data_AF-A0AAJ6JGV5-F1
#
_entry.id   AF-A0AAJ6JGV5-F1
#
_cell.length_a   1.000
_cell.length_b   1.000
_cell.length_c   1.000
_cell.angle_alpha   90.00
_cell.angle_beta   90.00
_cell.angle_gamma   90.00
#
_symmetry.space_group_name_H-M   'P 1'
#
loop_
_entity.id
_entity.type
_entity.pdbx_description
1 polymer ?
#
loop_
_entity_poly.entity_id
_entity_poly.type
_entity_poly.pdbx_seq_one_letter_code
_entity_poly.pdbx_strand_id
1 'polypeptide(L)' 'MTPSGSKPKANETAEKRRLDDALEEGLEETFPGSDPVNVTQPAPSKEDRHVLRKDEG' A
#
# COMPACT_ATOMS: atom_id res chain seq x y z
N MET A 1 5.89 15.43 17.06
CA MET A 1 5.48 16.58 16.22
C MET A 1 4.40 17.35 16.93
N THR A 2 4.49 18.67 17.01
CA THR A 2 3.46 19.54 17.62
C THR A 2 2.32 19.77 16.63
N PRO A 3 1.03 19.66 17.02
CA PRO A 3 -0.03 20.25 16.23
C PRO A 3 -0.07 21.74 16.55
N SER A 4 0.50 22.57 15.67
CA SER A 4 0.32 24.02 15.76
C SER A 4 -1.12 24.33 15.36
N GLY A 5 -1.99 24.43 16.37
CA GLY A 5 -3.41 24.77 16.22
C GLY A 5 -3.59 26.25 15.91
N SER A 6 -3.30 26.67 14.68
CA SER A 6 -3.83 27.91 14.12
C SER A 6 -5.21 27.63 13.53
N LYS A 7 -6.24 28.33 14.03
CA LYS A 7 -7.59 28.27 13.46
C LYS A 7 -7.51 28.64 11.98
N PRO A 8 -7.94 27.76 11.05
CA PRO A 8 -7.76 28.03 9.64
C PRO A 8 -8.63 29.21 9.26
N LYS A 9 -8.03 30.17 8.55
CA LYS A 9 -8.79 31.25 7.93
C LYS A 9 -9.67 30.65 6.84
N ALA A 10 -10.85 31.21 6.60
CA ALA A 10 -11.80 30.65 5.61
C ALA A 10 -11.21 30.55 4.18
N ASN A 11 -10.18 31.33 3.84
CA ASN A 11 -9.45 31.20 2.58
C ASN A 11 -8.54 29.95 2.56
N GLU A 12 -7.87 29.69 3.68
CA GLU A 12 -6.93 28.58 3.87
C GLU A 12 -7.66 27.23 3.83
N THR A 13 -8.89 27.17 4.33
CA THR A 13 -9.74 25.97 4.20
C THR A 13 -10.13 25.67 2.76
N ALA A 14 -10.38 26.70 1.95
CA ALA A 14 -10.77 26.54 0.56
C ALA A 14 -9.57 26.12 -0.30
N GLU A 15 -8.39 26.68 -0.02
CA GLU A 15 -7.13 26.31 -0.66
C GLU A 15 -6.73 24.88 -0.31
N LYS A 16 -6.79 24.50 0.97
CA LYS A 16 -6.50 23.13 1.41
C LYS A 16 -7.39 22.11 0.69
N ARG A 17 -8.70 22.38 0.58
CA ARG A 17 -9.63 21.47 -0.10
C ARG A 17 -9.26 21.26 -1.56
N ARG A 18 -8.90 22.34 -2.28
CA ARG A 18 -8.47 22.24 -3.69
C ARG A 18 -7.19 21.42 -3.84
N LEU A 19 -6.24 21.56 -2.91
CA LEU A 19 -5.00 20.79 -2.90
C LEU A 19 -5.25 19.32 -2.59
N ASP A 20 -6.12 19.03 -1.61
CA ASP A 20 -6.50 17.66 -1.27
C ASP A 20 -7.16 16.96 -2.49
N ASP A 21 -8.10 17.64 -3.17
CA ASP A 21 -8.79 17.10 -4.35
C ASP A 21 -7.81 16.79 -5.51
N ALA A 22 -6.86 17.69 -5.78
CA ALA A 22 -5.85 17.50 -6.83
C ALA A 22 -4.84 16.38 -6.53
N LEU A 23 -4.54 16.15 -5.24
CA LEU A 23 -3.69 15.03 -4.82
C LEU A 23 -4.40 13.69 -4.99
N GLU A 24 -5.69 13.61 -4.64
CA GLU A 24 -6.50 12.39 -4.80
C GLU A 24 -6.61 12.01 -6.28
N GLU A 25 -6.99 12.95 -7.15
CA GLU A 25 -7.11 12.75 -8.60
C GLU A 25 -5.81 12.20 -9.22
N GLY A 26 -4.65 12.77 -8.85
CA GLY A 26 -3.35 12.29 -9.34
C GLY A 26 -2.97 10.89 -8.84
N LEU A 27 -3.49 10.46 -7.68
CA LEU A 27 -3.21 9.14 -7.11
C LEU A 27 -4.13 8.05 -7.66
N GLU A 28 -5.37 8.38 -8.04
CA GLU A 28 -6.34 7.44 -8.61
C GLU A 28 -5.84 6.79 -9.93
N GLU A 29 -5.10 7.54 -10.76
CA GLU A 29 -4.57 7.06 -12.04
C GLU A 29 -3.20 6.39 -11.92
N THR A 30 -2.52 6.50 -10.77
CA THR A 30 -1.13 6.07 -10.62
C THR A 30 -0.99 4.59 -10.28
N PHE A 31 -2.08 3.94 -9.86
CA PHE A 31 -2.04 2.53 -9.47
C PHE A 31 -2.96 1.71 -10.38
N PRO A 32 -2.42 0.95 -11.37
CA PRO A 32 -3.17 -0.16 -11.93
C PRO A 32 -3.62 -1.01 -10.74
N GLY A 33 -4.93 -1.14 -10.53
CA GLY A 33 -5.52 -1.72 -9.32
C GLY A 33 -4.72 -2.94 -8.89
N SER A 34 -3.94 -2.76 -7.82
CA SER A 34 -2.79 -3.58 -7.41
C SER A 34 -2.68 -4.88 -8.21
N ASP A 35 -1.96 -4.86 -9.35
CA ASP A 35 -1.78 -6.06 -10.18
C ASP A 35 -1.48 -7.24 -9.24
N PRO A 36 -2.32 -8.30 -9.20
CA PRO A 36 -2.24 -9.31 -8.16
C PRO A 36 -0.82 -9.81 -8.02
N VAL A 37 -0.33 -9.89 -6.78
CA VAL A 37 0.99 -10.46 -6.49
C VAL A 37 1.03 -11.81 -7.20
N ASN A 38 1.94 -11.94 -8.17
CA ASN A 38 2.04 -13.13 -8.99
C ASN A 38 2.64 -14.24 -8.11
N VAL A 39 1.81 -14.88 -7.28
CA VAL A 39 2.21 -15.97 -6.37
C VAL A 39 2.28 -17.27 -7.14
N THR A 40 3.03 -17.30 -8.24
CA THR A 40 3.50 -18.58 -8.76
C THR A 40 4.77 -18.89 -8.00
N GLN A 41 4.67 -19.71 -6.94
CA GLN A 41 5.88 -20.31 -6.40
C GLN A 41 6.55 -21.10 -7.53
N PRO A 42 7.86 -20.93 -7.74
CA PRO A 42 8.59 -21.80 -8.64
C PRO A 42 8.40 -23.25 -8.19
N ALA A 43 8.45 -24.18 -9.15
CA ALA A 43 8.32 -25.60 -8.84
C ALA A 43 9.28 -25.96 -7.68
N PRO A 44 8.83 -26.78 -6.70
CA PRO A 44 9.65 -27.17 -5.57
C PRO A 44 11.04 -27.63 -6.01
N SER A 45 12.05 -27.04 -5.40
CA SER A 45 13.45 -27.36 -5.64
C SER A 45 13.79 -28.75 -5.07
N LYS A 46 14.95 -29.30 -5.43
CA LYS A 46 15.38 -30.61 -4.90
C LYS A 46 15.61 -30.53 -3.39
N GLU A 47 15.99 -29.36 -2.93
CA GLU A 47 16.26 -28.98 -1.56
C GLU A 47 14.97 -28.96 -0.70
N ASP A 48 13.81 -28.69 -1.31
CA ASP A 48 12.48 -28.73 -0.65
C ASP A 48 12.01 -30.17 -0.36
N ARG A 49 12.63 -31.19 -0.95
CA ARG A 49 12.29 -32.61 -0.68
C ARG A 49 12.78 -33.09 0.68
N HIS A 50 13.62 -32.31 1.37
CA HIS A 50 14.22 -32.70 2.65
C HIS A 50 13.35 -32.36 3.87
N VAL A 51 12.34 -31.50 3.73
CA VAL A 51 11.43 -31.10 4.83
C VAL A 51 10.29 -32.09 5.09
N LEU A 52 10.02 -33.05 4.18
CA LEU A 52 9.03 -34.10 4.41
C LEU A 52 9.69 -35.35 5.04
N ARG A 53 10.12 -35.25 6.30
CA ARG A 53 10.35 -36.44 7.14
C ARG A 53 10.42 -36.06 8.62
N LYS A 54 9.28 -36.19 9.30
CA LYS A 54 9.08 -36.95 10.55
C LYS A 54 7.78 -36.49 11.19
N ASP A 55 6.75 -37.31 11.05
CA ASP A 55 5.78 -37.60 12.11
C ASP A 55 5.31 -39.04 11.84
N GLU A 56 6.21 -39.99 12.08
CA GLU A 56 5.84 -41.37 12.42
C GLU A 56 6.23 -41.56 13.88
N GLY A 57 5.23 -41.83 14.73
CA GLY A 57 5.39 -42.07 16.17
C GLY A 57 4.14 -41.69 16.95
#